data_AF-A0A8C9T764-F1
#
_entry.id   AF-A0A8C9T764-F1
#
_cell.length_a   1.000
_cell.length_b   1.000
_cell.length_c   1.000
_cell.angle_alpha   90.00
_cell.angle_beta   90.00
_cell.angle_gamma   90.00
#
_symmetry.space_group_name_H-M   'P 1'
#
loop_
_entity.id
_entity.type
_entity.pdbx_description
1 polymer ?
#
loop_
_entity_poly.entity_id
_entity_poly.type
_entity_poly.pdbx_seq_one_letter_code
_entity_poly.pdbx_strand_id
1 'polypeptide(L)'
;MRLRNGTVATAIVFLTSFLSLSWYTAWQNGKEKLIAYQREFHALKERLRVAEHRTLQRSSELNAILEQFRRAVAETNGSRDALSNFSDETQKLLKELAHRKPLQVPNIYYHLPHLLNNEESLQPAVQVGLGRTGVSMVMGIPTVRRKVKSYLAETLHSLVDKLSPEERLDCVFVVFVGETDTDYVHSVVAGLEKEFAAEFSSGLLEVISPPASYYPDLSNLKETFGDSKERVRWRTKQNLDYSFLMMYAVNKGVYYVQLEDDIVAKPNYFATMKNFALQLASEDWMILEFSQLGFIGKMFQAPDLNLIVEFIFMFYKEKPIDWLLDHILWVKVCNPEKDAKHCERQKSSLRVRFRPSLFQHVGLHSSLAGKIQKLTDKDFLKPLLHKIHVNPPAEVSTTLKVYQGHTLEKTYMGEDFFWAITPTAGDYILFKFDRPVSIERYLFRSGNQEHPGDKIENTTVEILPFSDHFYRIGKQTKALSLHCIFSPGQFEKGVAEAAVDPIFNPVVALRLTVLQDSAVWAILKATDCVPCSDC
;
A
#
# COMPACT_ATOMS: atom_id res chain seq x y z
N MET A 1 57.03 -39.41 -23.66
CA MET A 1 56.10 -38.66 -24.54
C MET A 1 54.80 -38.34 -23.77
N ARG A 2 54.86 -37.51 -22.72
CA ARG A 2 53.68 -37.10 -21.92
C ARG A 2 54.00 -35.78 -21.21
N LEU A 3 53.88 -34.64 -21.90
CA LEU A 3 53.89 -33.30 -21.29
C LEU A 3 53.45 -32.17 -22.26
N ARG A 4 52.86 -32.50 -23.42
CA ARG A 4 52.53 -31.50 -24.45
C ARG A 4 51.05 -31.06 -24.49
N ASN A 5 50.17 -31.70 -23.72
CA ASN A 5 48.72 -31.43 -23.76
C ASN A 5 48.21 -30.60 -22.57
N GLY A 6 48.98 -30.50 -21.47
CA GLY A 6 48.55 -29.77 -20.27
C GLY A 6 48.50 -28.25 -20.48
N THR A 7 49.51 -27.69 -21.14
CA THR A 7 49.62 -26.25 -21.44
C THR A 7 48.55 -25.76 -22.41
N VAL A 8 48.16 -26.61 -23.37
CA VAL A 8 47.08 -26.31 -24.33
C VAL A 8 45.72 -26.33 -23.63
N ALA A 9 45.48 -27.32 -22.75
CA ALA A 9 44.24 -27.40 -21.97
C ALA A 9 44.07 -26.20 -21.03
N THR A 10 45.13 -25.78 -20.33
CA THR A 10 45.09 -24.57 -19.49
C THR A 10 44.83 -23.32 -20.31
N ALA A 11 45.47 -23.16 -21.48
CA ALA A 11 45.25 -22.00 -22.34
C ALA A 11 43.80 -21.91 -22.85
N ILE A 12 43.19 -23.05 -23.20
CA ILE A 12 41.79 -23.11 -23.62
C ILE A 12 40.84 -22.72 -22.47
N VAL A 13 41.08 -23.25 -21.26
CA VAL A 13 40.26 -22.90 -20.09
C VAL A 13 40.35 -21.39 -19.80
N PHE A 14 41.54 -20.80 -19.82
CA PHE A 14 41.70 -19.35 -19.64
C PHE A 14 41.05 -18.51 -20.74
N LEU A 15 41.11 -18.94 -22.00
CA LEU A 15 40.43 -18.23 -23.10
C LEU A 15 38.91 -18.32 -22.97
N THR A 16 38.37 -19.48 -22.61
CA THR A 16 36.92 -19.67 -22.44
C THR A 16 36.37 -18.90 -21.25
N SER A 17 37.11 -18.81 -20.14
CA SER A 17 36.71 -18.01 -18.98
C SER A 17 36.83 -16.51 -19.23
N PHE A 18 37.83 -16.07 -19.99
CA PHE A 18 37.96 -14.66 -20.38
C PHE A 18 36.86 -14.22 -21.35
N LEU A 19 36.53 -15.05 -22.34
CA LEU A 19 35.44 -14.78 -23.27
C LEU A 19 34.07 -14.78 -22.58
N SER A 20 33.84 -15.67 -21.62
CA SER A 20 32.58 -15.69 -20.85
C SER A 20 32.44 -14.48 -19.92
N LEU A 21 33.53 -14.02 -19.28
CA LEU A 21 33.53 -12.76 -18.52
C LEU A 21 33.31 -11.54 -19.41
N SER A 22 33.94 -11.50 -20.59
CA SER A 22 33.79 -10.40 -21.54
C SER A 22 32.36 -10.31 -22.08
N TRP A 23 31.73 -11.43 -22.39
CA TRP A 23 30.32 -11.46 -22.78
C TRP A 23 29.37 -11.10 -21.62
N TYR A 24 29.64 -11.57 -20.41
CA TYR A 24 28.84 -11.23 -19.24
C TYR A 24 28.88 -9.73 -18.93
N THR A 25 30.06 -9.11 -19.01
CA THR A 25 30.24 -7.66 -18.80
C THR A 25 29.62 -6.83 -19.92
N ALA A 26 29.75 -7.25 -21.18
CA ALA A 26 29.07 -6.61 -22.30
C ALA A 26 27.54 -6.70 -22.21
N TRP A 27 27.01 -7.84 -21.74
CA TRP A 27 25.58 -8.03 -21.52
C TRP A 27 25.04 -7.18 -20.35
N GLN A 28 25.76 -7.10 -19.23
CA GLN A 28 25.43 -6.20 -18.11
C GLN A 28 25.41 -4.74 -18.56
N ASN A 29 26.45 -4.27 -19.29
CA ASN A 29 26.48 -2.92 -19.83
C ASN A 29 25.34 -2.64 -20.84
N GLY A 30 24.99 -3.62 -21.66
CA GLY A 30 23.85 -3.53 -22.57
C GLY A 30 22.51 -3.38 -21.84
N LYS A 31 22.34 -4.14 -20.75
CA LYS A 31 21.15 -4.08 -19.88
C LYS A 31 21.04 -2.74 -19.16
N GLU A 32 22.15 -2.22 -18.61
CA GLU A 32 22.18 -0.90 -17.98
C GLU A 32 21.84 0.22 -18.97
N LYS A 33 22.41 0.19 -20.18
CA LYS A 33 22.07 1.14 -21.25
C LYS A 33 20.60 1.05 -21.65
N LEU A 34 20.05 -0.15 -21.78
CA LEU A 34 18.64 -0.34 -22.12
C LEU A 34 17.72 0.24 -21.03
N ILE A 35 18.05 0.02 -19.75
CA ILE A 35 17.33 0.60 -18.61
C ILE A 35 17.45 2.12 -18.60
N ALA A 36 18.63 2.67 -18.92
CA ALA A 36 18.83 4.11 -19.02
C ALA A 36 18.01 4.73 -20.16
N TYR A 37 18.01 4.11 -21.35
CA TYR A 37 17.18 4.57 -22.48
C TYR A 37 15.68 4.45 -22.19
N GLN A 38 15.24 3.39 -21.50
CA GLN A 38 13.85 3.26 -21.06
C GLN A 38 13.47 4.39 -20.09
N ARG A 39 14.36 4.75 -19.16
CA ARG A 39 14.15 5.89 -18.26
C ARG A 39 14.09 7.23 -19.01
N GLU A 40 14.99 7.45 -19.97
CA GLU A 40 15.00 8.69 -20.77
C GLU A 40 13.77 8.79 -21.68
N PHE A 41 13.38 7.69 -22.33
CA PHE A 41 12.19 7.64 -23.16
C PHE A 41 10.92 7.86 -22.33
N HIS A 42 10.85 7.28 -21.12
CA HIS A 42 9.77 7.55 -20.17
C HIS A 42 9.74 9.03 -19.77
N ALA A 43 10.90 9.61 -19.41
CA ALA A 43 10.99 11.03 -19.07
C ALA A 43 10.56 11.93 -20.25
N LEU A 44 10.86 11.55 -21.48
CA LEU A 44 10.44 12.27 -22.68
C LEU A 44 8.93 12.14 -22.94
N LYS A 45 8.37 10.92 -22.86
CA LYS A 45 6.93 10.65 -23.00
C LYS A 45 6.13 11.41 -21.94
N GLU A 46 6.63 11.45 -20.72
CA GLU A 46 6.03 12.20 -19.62
C GLU A 46 6.06 13.71 -19.89
N ARG A 47 7.20 14.26 -20.32
CA ARG A 47 7.30 15.68 -20.70
C ARG A 47 6.35 16.02 -21.85
N LEU A 48 6.20 15.13 -22.84
CA LEU A 48 5.29 15.34 -23.97
C LEU A 48 3.83 15.35 -23.52
N ARG A 49 3.39 14.36 -22.71
CA ARG A 49 2.02 14.36 -22.16
C ARG A 49 1.76 15.58 -21.31
N VAL A 50 2.69 15.95 -20.43
CA VAL A 50 2.57 17.16 -19.61
C VAL A 50 2.46 18.40 -20.50
N ALA A 51 3.20 18.47 -21.62
CA ALA A 51 3.10 19.58 -22.56
C ALA A 51 1.76 19.60 -23.31
N GLU A 52 1.27 18.46 -23.81
CA GLU A 52 -0.05 18.34 -24.46
C GLU A 52 -1.17 18.73 -23.51
N HIS A 53 -1.12 18.22 -22.27
CA HIS A 53 -2.12 18.51 -21.25
C HIS A 53 -2.10 19.96 -20.81
N ARG A 54 -0.91 20.55 -20.61
CA ARG A 54 -0.78 22.01 -20.37
C ARG A 54 -1.34 22.83 -21.52
N THR A 55 -1.22 22.36 -22.75
CA THR A 55 -1.77 23.04 -23.93
C THR A 55 -3.30 22.99 -23.92
N LEU A 56 -3.89 21.83 -23.64
CA LEU A 56 -5.34 21.67 -23.48
C LEU A 56 -5.88 22.49 -22.30
N GLN A 57 -5.19 22.47 -21.16
CA GLN A 57 -5.54 23.24 -19.98
C GLN A 57 -5.50 24.75 -20.26
N ARG A 58 -4.43 25.25 -20.89
CA ARG A 58 -4.34 26.66 -21.32
C ARG A 58 -5.48 27.03 -22.25
N SER A 59 -5.88 26.15 -23.16
CA SER A 59 -7.04 26.40 -24.03
C SER A 59 -8.34 26.50 -23.23
N SER A 60 -8.54 25.67 -22.22
CA SER A 60 -9.72 25.71 -21.35
C SER A 60 -9.73 26.96 -20.47
N GLU A 61 -8.60 27.30 -19.86
CA GLU A 61 -8.41 28.52 -19.06
C GLU A 61 -8.64 29.78 -19.89
N LEU A 62 -8.11 29.83 -21.12
CA LEU A 62 -8.37 30.93 -22.06
C LEU A 62 -9.86 31.08 -22.36
N ASN A 63 -10.58 29.97 -22.55
CA ASN A 63 -12.02 30.00 -22.76
C ASN A 63 -12.78 30.48 -21.52
N ALA A 64 -12.37 30.05 -20.32
CA ALA A 64 -12.97 30.49 -19.05
C ALA A 64 -12.74 31.99 -18.79
N ILE A 65 -11.51 32.48 -19.01
CA ILE A 65 -11.17 33.90 -18.92
C ILE A 65 -11.98 34.71 -19.94
N LEU A 66 -12.14 34.21 -21.16
CA LEU A 66 -12.92 34.87 -22.20
C LEU A 66 -14.41 35.00 -21.80
N GLU A 67 -14.98 33.99 -21.15
CA GLU A 67 -16.34 34.04 -20.60
C GLU A 67 -16.47 35.00 -19.40
N GLN A 68 -15.52 34.99 -18.45
CA GLN A 68 -15.49 35.95 -17.35
C GLN A 68 -15.37 37.39 -17.86
N PHE A 69 -14.48 37.63 -18.83
CA PHE A 69 -14.29 38.95 -19.42
C PHE A 69 -15.55 39.44 -20.15
N ARG A 70 -16.27 38.54 -20.84
CA ARG A 70 -17.56 38.89 -21.44
C ARG A 70 -18.62 39.24 -20.44
N ARG A 71 -18.67 38.57 -19.28
CA ARG A 71 -19.57 38.97 -18.19
C ARG A 71 -19.21 40.33 -17.66
N ALA A 72 -17.93 40.60 -17.40
CA ALA A 72 -17.47 41.92 -17.00
C ALA A 72 -17.86 43.00 -18.05
N VAL A 73 -17.76 42.70 -19.34
CA VAL A 73 -18.21 43.59 -20.44
C VAL A 73 -19.75 43.71 -20.48
N ALA A 74 -20.48 42.63 -20.24
CA ALA A 74 -21.95 42.63 -20.25
C ALA A 74 -22.53 43.39 -19.04
N GLU A 75 -21.90 43.28 -17.87
CA GLU A 75 -22.22 44.06 -16.67
C GLU A 75 -21.82 45.53 -16.83
N THR A 76 -20.72 45.82 -17.54
CA THR A 76 -20.31 47.20 -17.86
C THR A 76 -21.02 47.81 -19.07
N ASN A 77 -21.99 47.14 -19.71
CA ASN A 77 -22.88 47.76 -20.70
C ASN A 77 -23.73 48.93 -20.14
N GLY A 78 -23.58 49.27 -18.85
CA GLY A 78 -24.06 50.50 -18.23
C GLY A 78 -23.07 51.69 -18.20
N SER A 79 -21.79 51.53 -18.56
CA SER A 79 -20.81 52.64 -18.55
C SER A 79 -19.86 52.60 -19.75
N ARG A 80 -20.02 53.57 -20.65
CA ARG A 80 -19.16 53.80 -21.83
C ARG A 80 -17.70 54.15 -21.47
N ASP A 81 -17.41 54.43 -20.21
CA ASP A 81 -16.11 54.97 -19.77
C ASP A 81 -15.05 53.89 -19.47
N ALA A 82 -15.41 52.62 -19.32
CA ALA A 82 -14.43 51.57 -19.00
C ALA A 82 -13.60 51.11 -20.22
N LEU A 83 -14.16 51.22 -21.43
CA LEU A 83 -13.53 50.78 -22.68
C LEU A 83 -12.62 51.84 -23.32
N SER A 84 -12.77 53.12 -22.97
CA SER A 84 -12.01 54.24 -23.55
C SER A 84 -10.53 54.30 -23.11
N ASN A 85 -10.17 53.58 -22.03
CA ASN A 85 -8.80 53.50 -21.53
C ASN A 85 -7.89 52.49 -22.28
N PHE A 86 -8.45 51.71 -23.21
CA PHE A 86 -7.70 50.73 -24.00
C PHE A 86 -7.36 51.29 -25.39
N SER A 87 -6.21 50.87 -25.95
CA SER A 87 -5.80 51.27 -27.30
C SER A 87 -6.83 50.84 -28.37
N ASP A 88 -6.90 51.57 -29.48
CA ASP A 88 -7.83 51.30 -30.58
C ASP A 88 -7.69 49.87 -31.14
N GLU A 89 -6.47 49.32 -31.20
CA GLU A 89 -6.23 47.94 -31.63
C GLU A 89 -6.80 46.93 -30.64
N THR A 90 -6.65 47.18 -29.33
CA THR A 90 -7.21 46.34 -28.28
C THR A 90 -8.73 46.39 -28.31
N GLN A 91 -9.33 47.57 -28.48
CA GLN A 91 -10.79 47.71 -28.61
C GLN A 91 -11.34 46.97 -29.83
N LYS A 92 -10.62 47.01 -30.96
CA LYS A 92 -11.02 46.33 -32.19
C LYS A 92 -10.97 44.81 -32.02
N LEU A 93 -9.90 44.29 -31.43
CA LEU A 93 -9.73 42.86 -31.13
C LEU A 93 -10.79 42.37 -30.13
N LEU A 94 -11.10 43.20 -29.11
CA LEU A 94 -12.13 42.91 -28.11
C LEU A 94 -13.54 42.89 -28.71
N LYS A 95 -13.88 43.84 -29.59
CA LYS A 95 -15.16 43.82 -30.33
C LYS A 95 -15.26 42.60 -31.23
N GLU A 96 -14.17 42.20 -31.87
CA GLU A 96 -14.12 41.00 -32.71
C GLU A 96 -14.30 39.71 -31.89
N LEU A 97 -13.63 39.61 -30.73
CA LEU A 97 -13.78 38.50 -29.77
C LEU A 97 -15.18 38.46 -29.13
N ALA A 98 -15.81 39.61 -28.90
CA ALA A 98 -17.18 39.69 -28.38
C ALA A 98 -18.25 39.36 -29.43
N HIS A 99 -18.01 39.67 -30.71
CA HIS A 99 -18.94 39.40 -31.81
C HIS A 99 -18.86 37.97 -32.39
N ARG A 100 -17.73 37.27 -32.21
CA ARG A 100 -17.67 35.84 -32.51
C ARG A 100 -18.51 35.09 -31.47
N LYS A 101 -19.67 34.55 -31.87
CA LYS A 101 -20.41 33.56 -31.04
C LYS A 101 -19.50 32.32 -30.89
N PRO A 102 -18.81 32.14 -29.76
CA PRO A 102 -17.97 30.97 -29.59
C PRO A 102 -18.89 29.80 -29.27
N LEU A 103 -18.40 28.61 -29.59
CA LEU A 103 -18.98 27.39 -29.07
C LEU A 103 -18.90 27.45 -27.55
N GLN A 104 -20.02 27.20 -26.87
CA GLN A 104 -20.00 27.01 -25.42
C GLN A 104 -19.34 25.66 -25.15
N VAL A 105 -18.07 25.70 -24.79
CA VAL A 105 -17.31 24.49 -24.47
C VAL A 105 -17.74 24.02 -23.07
N PRO A 106 -18.08 22.72 -22.89
CA PRO A 106 -18.35 22.18 -21.57
C PRO A 106 -17.20 22.47 -20.61
N ASN A 107 -17.52 22.91 -19.41
CA ASN A 107 -16.56 23.16 -18.34
C ASN A 107 -17.18 22.78 -17.00
N ILE A 108 -16.41 22.86 -15.91
CA ILE A 108 -16.88 22.54 -14.56
C ILE A 108 -18.15 23.31 -14.18
N TYR A 109 -18.31 24.56 -14.65
CA TYR A 109 -19.45 25.41 -14.36
C TYR A 109 -20.74 24.94 -15.02
N TYR A 110 -20.68 24.09 -16.05
CA TYR A 110 -21.87 23.43 -16.59
C TYR A 110 -22.47 22.44 -15.58
N HIS A 111 -21.62 21.69 -14.88
CA HIS A 111 -22.04 20.70 -13.89
C HIS A 111 -22.32 21.32 -12.51
N LEU A 112 -21.58 22.38 -12.16
CA LEU A 112 -21.64 23.09 -10.89
C LEU A 112 -21.80 24.60 -11.12
N PRO A 113 -22.96 25.06 -11.62
CA PRO A 113 -23.17 26.46 -12.01
C PRO A 113 -23.12 27.43 -10.82
N HIS A 114 -23.37 26.95 -9.60
CA HIS A 114 -23.30 27.78 -8.39
C HIS A 114 -21.88 28.27 -8.10
N LEU A 115 -20.84 27.61 -8.61
CA LEU A 115 -19.45 28.05 -8.47
C LEU A 115 -19.20 29.41 -9.15
N LEU A 116 -20.03 29.78 -10.13
CA LEU A 116 -19.95 31.10 -10.79
C LEU A 116 -20.40 32.25 -9.89
N ASN A 117 -21.10 31.96 -8.79
CA ASN A 117 -21.61 32.97 -7.88
C ASN A 117 -20.53 33.45 -6.89
N ASN A 118 -19.40 32.73 -6.79
CA ASN A 118 -18.30 33.09 -5.90
C ASN A 118 -16.97 32.63 -6.52
N GLU A 119 -16.10 33.58 -6.83
CA GLU A 119 -14.80 33.34 -7.49
C GLU A 119 -13.84 32.48 -6.64
N GLU A 120 -13.99 32.47 -5.32
CA GLU A 120 -13.17 31.70 -4.39
C GLU A 120 -13.64 30.25 -4.22
N SER A 121 -14.72 29.83 -4.89
CA SER A 121 -15.33 28.49 -4.68
C SER A 121 -14.43 27.31 -5.07
N LEU A 122 -13.36 27.56 -5.84
CA LEU A 122 -12.36 26.56 -6.22
C LEU A 122 -11.01 26.75 -5.52
N GLN A 123 -10.92 27.70 -4.58
CA GLN A 123 -9.74 27.91 -3.75
C GLN A 123 -9.97 27.29 -2.37
N PRO A 124 -8.98 26.61 -1.77
CA PRO A 124 -9.13 26.07 -0.42
C PRO A 124 -9.42 27.20 0.59
N ALA A 125 -10.41 26.99 1.47
CA ALA A 125 -10.71 27.95 2.54
C ALA A 125 -9.64 27.93 3.65
N VAL A 126 -9.11 26.74 3.94
CA VAL A 126 -7.93 26.55 4.77
C VAL A 126 -6.90 25.82 3.92
N GLN A 127 -5.68 26.33 3.93
CA GLN A 127 -4.53 25.70 3.29
C GLN A 127 -3.31 25.89 4.19
N VAL A 128 -2.77 24.78 4.70
CA VAL A 128 -1.61 24.75 5.59
C VAL A 128 -0.57 23.79 5.04
N GLY A 129 0.67 24.26 4.94
CA GLY A 129 1.80 23.51 4.36
C GLY A 129 2.61 24.35 3.36
N LEU A 130 3.71 23.80 2.87
CA LEU A 130 4.66 24.54 2.02
C LEU A 130 4.34 24.51 0.51
N GLY A 131 3.26 23.85 0.11
CA GLY A 131 2.85 23.80 -1.30
C GLY A 131 3.86 23.06 -2.18
N ARG A 132 4.44 21.95 -1.70
CA ARG A 132 5.47 21.20 -2.41
C ARG A 132 4.92 20.69 -3.75
N THR A 133 5.77 20.74 -4.78
CA THR A 133 5.49 20.25 -6.15
C THR A 133 6.72 19.55 -6.71
N GLY A 134 6.57 18.84 -7.83
CA GLY A 134 7.67 18.14 -8.50
C GLY A 134 8.04 16.79 -7.88
N VAL A 135 7.14 16.22 -7.06
CA VAL A 135 7.35 14.90 -6.42
C VAL A 135 6.92 13.75 -7.35
N SER A 136 7.42 12.54 -7.12
CA SER A 136 6.95 11.38 -7.89
C SER A 136 5.51 11.00 -7.54
N MET A 137 5.12 11.05 -6.25
CA MET A 137 3.79 10.62 -5.81
C MET A 137 3.13 11.59 -4.84
N VAL A 138 1.87 11.92 -5.13
CA VAL A 138 0.98 12.71 -4.28
C VAL A 138 -0.02 11.76 -3.64
N MET A 139 -0.10 11.74 -2.31
CA MET A 139 -1.01 10.85 -1.57
C MET A 139 -2.16 11.66 -0.99
N GLY A 140 -3.35 11.51 -1.56
CA GLY A 140 -4.55 12.21 -1.12
C GLY A 140 -5.26 11.45 0.00
N ILE A 141 -5.46 12.08 1.15
CA ILE A 141 -6.11 11.49 2.33
C ILE A 141 -7.31 12.37 2.73
N PRO A 142 -8.52 12.03 2.28
CA PRO A 142 -9.74 12.71 2.67
C PRO A 142 -10.20 12.27 4.06
N THR A 143 -10.63 13.22 4.88
CA THR A 143 -11.14 13.01 6.23
C THR A 143 -12.40 13.85 6.44
N VAL A 144 -13.35 13.33 7.21
CA VAL A 144 -14.60 14.01 7.58
C VAL A 144 -14.86 13.79 9.06
N ARG A 145 -15.67 14.66 9.67
CA ARG A 145 -15.95 14.63 11.10
C ARG A 145 -16.72 13.36 11.48
N ARG A 146 -16.05 12.46 12.22
CA ARG A 146 -16.67 11.28 12.83
C ARG A 146 -17.15 11.59 14.25
N LYS A 147 -18.28 11.00 14.65
CA LYS A 147 -18.84 11.17 16.01
C LYS A 147 -18.08 10.41 17.10
N VAL A 148 -17.42 9.31 16.75
CA VAL A 148 -16.88 8.33 17.71
C VAL A 148 -15.37 8.44 17.86
N LYS A 149 -14.62 8.23 16.77
CA LYS A 149 -13.16 8.22 16.76
C LYS A 149 -12.64 8.78 15.44
N SER A 150 -11.55 9.55 15.49
CA SER A 150 -10.74 9.89 14.32
C SER A 150 -9.61 8.87 14.15
N TYR A 151 -9.40 8.39 12.93
CA TYR A 151 -8.32 7.44 12.58
C TYR A 151 -7.15 8.13 11.87
N LEU A 152 -7.28 9.42 11.57
CA LEU A 152 -6.36 10.17 10.72
C LEU A 152 -4.91 10.13 11.21
N ALA A 153 -4.68 10.39 12.50
CA ALA A 153 -3.33 10.38 13.08
C ALA A 153 -2.69 8.98 13.00
N GLU A 154 -3.45 7.92 13.30
CA GLU A 154 -2.99 6.53 13.22
C GLU A 154 -2.62 6.15 11.77
N THR A 155 -3.43 6.59 10.81
CA THR A 155 -3.15 6.41 9.37
C THR A 155 -1.89 7.16 8.94
N LEU A 156 -1.73 8.42 9.36
CA LEU A 156 -0.56 9.24 9.01
C LEU A 156 0.73 8.64 9.59
N HIS A 157 0.75 8.24 10.86
CA HIS A 157 1.91 7.51 11.43
C HIS A 157 2.22 6.25 10.63
N SER A 158 1.19 5.46 10.33
CA SER A 158 1.35 4.23 9.55
C SER A 158 1.96 4.46 8.17
N LEU A 159 1.71 5.61 7.55
CA LEU A 159 2.26 5.97 6.25
C LEU A 159 3.66 6.58 6.39
N VAL A 160 3.82 7.61 7.21
CA VAL A 160 5.05 8.41 7.36
C VAL A 160 6.20 7.62 7.97
N ASP A 161 5.93 6.75 8.96
CA ASP A 161 6.95 5.96 9.64
C ASP A 161 7.57 4.89 8.73
N LYS A 162 6.88 4.55 7.64
CA LYS A 162 7.32 3.52 6.68
C LYS A 162 8.02 4.10 5.45
N LEU A 163 8.28 5.41 5.43
CA LEU A 163 9.06 6.08 4.39
C LEU A 163 10.53 6.23 4.81
N SER A 164 11.43 5.90 3.89
CA SER A 164 12.84 6.27 3.98
C SER A 164 13.05 7.79 3.81
N PRO A 165 14.20 8.33 4.24
CA PRO A 165 14.51 9.76 4.09
C PRO A 165 14.41 10.27 2.64
N GLU A 166 14.84 9.48 1.66
CA GLU A 166 14.75 9.84 0.25
C GLU A 166 13.29 9.86 -0.24
N GLU A 167 12.48 8.89 0.19
CA GLU A 167 11.06 8.82 -0.18
C GLU A 167 10.27 9.98 0.42
N ARG A 168 10.62 10.44 1.62
CA ARG A 168 10.02 11.64 2.26
C ARG A 168 10.27 12.92 1.47
N LEU A 169 11.30 12.98 0.63
CA LEU A 169 11.57 14.11 -0.26
C LEU A 169 10.83 13.99 -1.60
N ASP A 170 10.47 12.77 -1.99
CA ASP A 170 9.87 12.42 -3.28
C ASP A 170 8.36 12.17 -3.21
N CYS A 171 7.73 12.63 -2.12
CA CYS A 171 6.28 12.57 -1.94
C CYS A 171 5.72 13.75 -1.16
N VAL A 172 4.39 13.89 -1.25
CA VAL A 172 3.61 14.81 -0.43
C VAL A 172 2.29 14.14 -0.06
N PHE A 173 1.91 14.24 1.21
CA PHE A 173 0.58 13.87 1.70
C PHE A 173 -0.30 15.11 1.72
N VAL A 174 -1.45 15.03 1.07
CA VAL A 174 -2.46 16.09 1.08
C VAL A 174 -3.67 15.57 1.85
N VAL A 175 -3.83 16.06 3.07
CA VAL A 175 -5.00 15.78 3.90
C VAL A 175 -6.11 16.75 3.53
N PHE A 176 -7.22 16.22 3.01
CA PHE A 176 -8.40 17.01 2.70
C PHE A 176 -9.44 16.87 3.80
N VAL A 177 -9.66 17.94 4.57
CA VAL A 177 -10.72 17.99 5.58
C VAL A 177 -12.01 18.43 4.89
N GLY A 178 -12.89 17.47 4.63
CA GLY A 178 -14.18 17.69 3.95
C GLY A 178 -15.23 18.37 4.83
N GLU A 179 -14.86 19.36 5.62
CA GLU A 179 -15.75 20.12 6.49
C GLU A 179 -15.67 21.61 6.13
N THR A 180 -16.80 22.30 6.23
CA THR A 180 -16.91 23.74 5.93
C THR A 180 -16.84 24.62 7.17
N ASP A 181 -16.91 24.01 8.36
CA ASP A 181 -16.76 24.68 9.66
C ASP A 181 -15.26 24.94 9.91
N THR A 182 -14.84 26.19 9.74
CA THR A 182 -13.43 26.59 9.85
C THR A 182 -12.87 26.36 11.25
N ASP A 183 -13.66 26.54 12.31
CA ASP A 183 -13.19 26.32 13.68
C ASP A 183 -12.86 24.84 13.91
N TYR A 184 -13.71 23.95 13.40
CA TYR A 184 -13.43 22.52 13.41
C TYR A 184 -12.18 22.19 12.58
N VAL A 185 -12.05 22.74 11.37
CA VAL A 185 -10.88 22.49 10.50
C VAL A 185 -9.59 22.96 11.20
N HIS A 186 -9.59 24.15 11.80
CA HIS A 186 -8.44 24.66 12.56
C HIS A 186 -8.11 23.78 13.77
N SER A 187 -9.10 23.20 14.44
CA SER A 187 -8.85 22.24 15.52
C SER A 187 -8.16 20.96 15.04
N VAL A 188 -8.50 20.48 13.84
CA VAL A 188 -7.83 19.32 13.21
C VAL A 188 -6.40 19.69 12.81
N VAL A 189 -6.21 20.86 12.19
CA VAL A 189 -4.88 21.38 11.84
C VAL A 189 -3.99 21.49 13.08
N ALA A 190 -4.46 22.14 14.14
CA ALA A 190 -3.68 22.31 15.37
C ALA A 190 -3.31 20.97 16.03
N GLY A 191 -4.22 19.97 15.96
CA GLY A 191 -3.93 18.60 16.40
C GLY A 191 -2.81 17.95 15.59
N LEU A 192 -2.85 18.09 14.26
CA LEU A 192 -1.82 17.56 13.37
C LEU A 192 -0.49 18.31 13.48
N GLU A 193 -0.49 19.63 13.60
CA GLU A 193 0.74 20.43 13.76
C GLU A 193 1.47 20.06 15.06
N LYS A 194 0.73 19.72 16.11
CA LYS A 194 1.33 19.27 17.38
C LYS A 194 2.05 17.93 17.24
N GLU A 195 1.53 17.02 16.42
CA GLU A 195 2.02 15.64 16.29
C GLU A 195 3.01 15.44 15.13
N PHE A 196 2.85 16.20 14.04
CA PHE A 196 3.58 16.08 12.77
C PHE A 196 4.33 17.37 12.40
N ALA A 197 4.83 18.11 13.40
CA ALA A 197 5.50 19.40 13.21
C ALA A 197 6.67 19.34 12.20
N ALA A 198 7.42 18.23 12.20
CA ALA A 198 8.55 18.03 11.29
C ALA A 198 8.09 17.80 9.84
N GLU A 199 6.99 17.08 9.66
CA GLU A 199 6.39 16.77 8.36
C GLU A 199 5.79 18.03 7.72
N PHE A 200 5.15 18.91 8.52
CA PHE A 200 4.73 20.23 8.06
C PHE A 200 5.92 21.12 7.69
N SER A 201 6.92 21.20 8.57
CA SER A 201 8.11 22.04 8.37
C SER A 201 8.95 21.61 7.16
N SER A 202 8.95 20.31 6.84
CA SER A 202 9.62 19.81 5.64
C SER A 202 8.78 19.99 4.37
N GLY A 203 7.47 20.21 4.48
CA GLY A 203 6.54 20.24 3.34
C GLY A 203 6.14 18.85 2.84
N LEU A 204 6.30 17.82 3.68
CA LEU A 204 5.81 16.46 3.43
C LEU A 204 4.30 16.36 3.66
N LEU A 205 3.75 17.11 4.60
CA LEU A 205 2.32 17.11 4.94
C LEU A 205 1.69 18.47 4.62
N GLU A 206 0.55 18.43 3.93
CA GLU A 206 -0.31 19.57 3.65
C GLU A 206 -1.74 19.27 4.11
N VAL A 207 -2.45 20.29 4.60
CA VAL A 207 -3.85 20.20 4.95
C VAL A 207 -4.63 21.24 4.16
N ILE A 208 -5.72 20.81 3.54
CA ILE A 208 -6.65 21.68 2.81
C ILE A 208 -8.09 21.44 3.26
N SER A 209 -8.93 22.47 3.16
CA SER A 209 -10.39 22.32 3.27
C SER A 209 -11.11 23.10 2.17
N PRO A 210 -12.29 22.64 1.72
CA PRO A 210 -13.07 23.33 0.71
C PRO A 210 -13.85 24.51 1.34
N PRO A 211 -14.10 25.59 0.58
CA PRO A 211 -15.00 26.64 1.00
C PRO A 211 -16.44 26.14 0.97
N ALA A 212 -17.31 26.73 1.80
CA ALA A 212 -18.73 26.39 1.82
C ALA A 212 -19.41 26.59 0.45
N SER A 213 -18.95 27.56 -0.34
CA SER A 213 -19.44 27.86 -1.69
C SER A 213 -19.09 26.78 -2.72
N TYR A 214 -18.13 25.89 -2.44
CA TYR A 214 -17.82 24.77 -3.33
C TYR A 214 -18.99 23.80 -3.46
N TYR A 215 -19.70 23.54 -2.37
CA TYR A 215 -20.78 22.55 -2.36
C TYR A 215 -22.09 23.13 -2.89
N PRO A 216 -22.79 22.43 -3.80
CA PRO A 216 -24.15 22.79 -4.19
C PRO A 216 -25.13 22.52 -3.03
N ASP A 217 -26.38 22.97 -3.18
CA ASP A 217 -27.45 22.53 -2.30
C ASP A 217 -27.66 21.00 -2.43
N LEU A 218 -27.39 20.29 -1.33
CA LEU A 218 -27.52 18.83 -1.22
C LEU A 218 -28.83 18.40 -0.53
N SER A 219 -29.74 19.32 -0.22
CA SER A 219 -31.01 19.01 0.45
C SER A 219 -32.03 18.32 -0.46
N ASN A 220 -32.02 18.66 -1.75
CA ASN A 220 -33.01 18.24 -2.75
C ASN A 220 -32.49 17.14 -3.69
N LEU A 221 -31.80 16.14 -3.15
CA LEU A 221 -31.28 15.01 -3.93
C LEU A 221 -32.33 13.92 -4.13
N LYS A 222 -32.35 13.33 -5.32
CA LYS A 222 -33.23 12.21 -5.66
C LYS A 222 -32.74 10.92 -5.00
N GLU A 223 -33.65 10.20 -4.34
CA GLU A 223 -33.37 8.87 -3.82
C GLU A 223 -33.20 7.86 -4.96
N THR A 224 -32.17 7.02 -4.86
CA THR A 224 -31.78 6.04 -5.88
C THR A 224 -31.28 4.76 -5.21
N PHE A 225 -31.43 3.61 -5.87
CA PHE A 225 -30.93 2.31 -5.40
C PHE A 225 -31.47 1.86 -4.03
N GLY A 226 -32.58 2.44 -3.57
CA GLY A 226 -33.13 2.18 -2.23
C GLY A 226 -32.33 2.83 -1.09
N ASP A 227 -31.40 3.73 -1.41
CA ASP A 227 -30.63 4.48 -0.41
C ASP A 227 -31.49 5.57 0.24
N SER A 228 -31.31 5.76 1.56
CA SER A 228 -31.93 6.89 2.27
C SER A 228 -31.36 8.23 1.79
N LYS A 229 -32.07 9.35 2.05
CA LYS A 229 -31.57 10.70 1.72
C LYS A 229 -30.20 10.99 2.32
N GLU A 230 -29.96 10.54 3.54
CA GLU A 230 -28.67 10.71 4.22
C GLU A 230 -27.55 9.99 3.47
N ARG A 231 -27.81 8.76 3.02
CA ARG A 231 -26.84 7.98 2.25
C ARG A 231 -26.60 8.58 0.88
N VAL A 232 -27.64 9.06 0.20
CA VAL A 232 -27.52 9.76 -1.09
C VAL A 232 -26.72 11.05 -0.94
N ARG A 233 -27.01 11.86 0.09
CA ARG A 233 -26.23 13.06 0.42
C ARG A 233 -24.78 12.73 0.72
N TRP A 234 -24.53 11.70 1.51
CA TRP A 234 -23.18 11.25 1.86
C TRP A 234 -22.37 10.85 0.62
N ARG A 235 -22.91 9.97 -0.25
CA ARG A 235 -22.18 9.54 -1.48
C ARG A 235 -22.00 10.67 -2.49
N THR A 236 -22.96 11.59 -2.57
CA THR A 236 -22.88 12.77 -3.46
C THR A 236 -21.80 13.74 -2.99
N LYS A 237 -21.73 14.00 -1.67
CA LYS A 237 -20.68 14.81 -1.07
C LYS A 237 -19.31 14.16 -1.25
N GLN A 238 -19.18 12.86 -1.02
CA GLN A 238 -17.93 12.12 -1.18
C GLN A 238 -17.35 12.25 -2.61
N ASN A 239 -18.20 12.18 -3.64
CA ASN A 239 -17.77 12.43 -5.02
C ASN A 239 -17.13 13.83 -5.17
N LEU A 240 -17.75 14.87 -4.61
CA LEU A 240 -17.24 16.24 -4.66
C LEU A 240 -15.95 16.42 -3.85
N ASP A 241 -15.86 15.76 -2.69
CA ASP A 241 -14.68 15.78 -1.82
C ASP A 241 -13.45 15.23 -2.55
N TYR A 242 -13.60 14.06 -3.19
CA TYR A 242 -12.53 13.43 -3.96
C TYR A 242 -12.16 14.24 -5.19
N SER A 243 -13.15 14.82 -5.89
CA SER A 243 -12.87 15.72 -7.02
C SER A 243 -12.06 16.95 -6.59
N PHE A 244 -12.37 17.58 -5.45
CA PHE A 244 -11.63 18.74 -4.97
C PHE A 244 -10.16 18.39 -4.69
N LEU A 245 -9.95 17.29 -3.98
CA LEU A 245 -8.62 16.80 -3.65
C LEU A 245 -7.80 16.45 -4.90
N MET A 246 -8.41 15.79 -5.90
CA MET A 246 -7.75 15.47 -7.17
C MET A 246 -7.39 16.73 -7.97
N MET A 247 -8.29 17.71 -8.05
CA MET A 247 -8.02 18.99 -8.71
C MET A 247 -6.83 19.71 -8.07
N TYR A 248 -6.77 19.75 -6.74
CA TYR A 248 -5.65 20.34 -6.01
C TYR A 248 -4.32 19.59 -6.25
N ALA A 249 -4.38 18.27 -6.39
CA ALA A 249 -3.20 17.42 -6.56
C ALA A 249 -2.62 17.40 -7.98
N VAL A 250 -3.38 17.82 -9.00
CA VAL A 250 -3.06 17.55 -10.42
C VAL A 250 -1.67 18.04 -10.87
N ASN A 251 -1.20 19.14 -10.29
CA ASN A 251 0.07 19.77 -10.67
C ASN A 251 1.20 19.53 -9.65
N LYS A 252 1.00 18.65 -8.67
CA LYS A 252 1.96 18.43 -7.59
C LYS A 252 2.98 17.32 -7.88
N GLY A 253 2.62 16.30 -8.64
CA GLY A 253 3.52 15.19 -8.92
C GLY A 253 3.18 14.40 -10.17
N VAL A 254 3.91 13.32 -10.39
CA VAL A 254 3.73 12.44 -11.56
C VAL A 254 2.52 11.52 -11.39
N TYR A 255 2.39 10.93 -10.20
CA TYR A 255 1.28 10.04 -9.86
C TYR A 255 0.47 10.59 -8.69
N TYR A 256 -0.83 10.36 -8.73
CA TYR A 256 -1.74 10.60 -7.61
C TYR A 256 -2.24 9.27 -7.05
N VAL A 257 -2.22 9.12 -5.73
CA VAL A 257 -2.73 7.94 -5.03
C VAL A 257 -3.87 8.37 -4.11
N GLN A 258 -5.07 7.85 -4.40
CA GLN A 258 -6.22 8.02 -3.53
C GLN A 258 -6.12 7.05 -2.34
N LEU A 259 -6.11 7.60 -1.13
CA LEU A 259 -6.17 6.86 0.13
C LEU A 259 -7.43 7.23 0.92
N GLU A 260 -7.61 6.61 2.08
CA GLU A 260 -8.62 6.94 3.09
C GLU A 260 -7.93 7.20 4.44
N ASP A 261 -8.62 7.81 5.39
CA ASP A 261 -8.04 8.21 6.68
C ASP A 261 -8.10 7.13 7.76
N ASP A 262 -8.53 5.91 7.44
CA ASP A 262 -8.66 4.76 8.34
C ASP A 262 -7.99 3.50 7.80
N ILE A 263 -6.72 3.64 7.36
CA ILE A 263 -5.93 2.56 6.75
C ILE A 263 -4.60 2.32 7.46
N VAL A 264 -4.05 1.12 7.27
CA VAL A 264 -2.69 0.76 7.63
C VAL A 264 -1.93 0.33 6.38
N ALA A 265 -0.73 0.88 6.19
CA ALA A 265 0.16 0.54 5.08
C ALA A 265 1.18 -0.54 5.44
N LYS A 266 1.58 -1.36 4.47
CA LYS A 266 2.72 -2.28 4.59
C LYS A 266 4.07 -1.53 4.56
N PRO A 267 5.14 -2.11 5.13
CA PRO A 267 6.50 -1.63 4.91
C PRO A 267 6.83 -1.57 3.41
N ASN A 268 7.66 -0.60 3.02
CA ASN A 268 8.12 -0.40 1.64
C ASN A 268 6.99 -0.19 0.61
N TYR A 269 5.81 0.26 1.04
CA TYR A 269 4.69 0.48 0.12
C TYR A 269 5.04 1.51 -0.95
N PHE A 270 5.75 2.59 -0.60
CA PHE A 270 6.17 3.64 -1.55
C PHE A 270 7.03 3.07 -2.67
N ALA A 271 8.17 2.48 -2.35
CA ALA A 271 9.05 1.85 -3.34
C ALA A 271 8.32 0.81 -4.18
N THR A 272 7.46 0.00 -3.56
CA THR A 272 6.68 -1.02 -4.27
C THR A 272 5.74 -0.41 -5.31
N MET A 273 4.95 0.60 -4.92
CA MET A 273 4.05 1.30 -5.84
C MET A 273 4.81 1.98 -6.98
N LYS A 274 5.89 2.71 -6.65
CA LYS A 274 6.69 3.42 -7.65
C LYS A 274 7.33 2.47 -8.66
N ASN A 275 7.94 1.38 -8.18
CA ASN A 275 8.56 0.39 -9.06
C ASN A 275 7.52 -0.32 -9.92
N PHE A 276 6.34 -0.62 -9.38
CA PHE A 276 5.26 -1.24 -10.16
C PHE A 276 4.76 -0.33 -11.28
N ALA A 277 4.55 0.97 -11.00
CA ALA A 277 4.18 1.94 -12.02
C ALA A 277 5.26 2.08 -13.11
N LEU A 278 6.54 2.11 -12.72
CA LEU A 278 7.66 2.16 -13.66
C LEU A 278 7.78 0.89 -14.52
N GLN A 279 7.48 -0.29 -13.98
CA GLN A 279 7.45 -1.53 -14.75
C GLN A 279 6.36 -1.52 -15.83
N LEU A 280 5.23 -0.86 -15.55
CA LEU A 280 4.10 -0.74 -16.47
C LEU A 280 4.13 0.52 -17.33
N ALA A 281 5.24 1.26 -17.35
CA ALA A 281 5.40 2.51 -18.09
C ALA A 281 5.15 2.40 -19.61
N SER A 282 5.41 1.22 -20.19
CA SER A 282 5.15 0.92 -21.61
C SER A 282 3.70 0.55 -21.89
N GLU A 283 2.97 0.10 -20.88
CA GLU A 283 1.59 -0.34 -21.01
C GLU A 283 0.62 0.85 -20.96
N ASP A 284 -0.53 0.68 -21.59
CA ASP A 284 -1.63 1.65 -21.52
C ASP A 284 -2.54 1.27 -20.35
N TRP A 285 -2.22 1.75 -19.15
CA TRP A 285 -3.04 1.56 -17.95
C TRP A 285 -3.66 2.88 -17.49
N MET A 286 -4.84 2.80 -16.86
CA MET A 286 -5.55 3.95 -16.33
C MET A 286 -5.57 3.98 -14.80
N ILE A 287 -5.65 2.81 -14.16
CA ILE A 287 -5.72 2.68 -12.70
C ILE A 287 -4.81 1.54 -12.25
N LEU A 288 -3.88 1.84 -11.34
CA LEU A 288 -3.16 0.79 -10.60
C LEU A 288 -3.82 0.60 -9.23
N GLU A 289 -4.19 -0.64 -8.91
CA GLU A 289 -4.83 -0.98 -7.63
C GLU A 289 -3.83 -1.63 -6.67
N PHE A 290 -3.70 -1.05 -5.47
CA PHE A 290 -2.90 -1.59 -4.36
C PHE A 290 -3.77 -2.04 -3.17
N SER A 291 -5.09 -1.99 -3.33
CA SER A 291 -6.12 -2.54 -2.44
C SER A 291 -7.35 -2.89 -3.27
N GLN A 292 -8.00 -4.01 -2.93
CA GLN A 292 -9.27 -4.41 -3.53
C GLN A 292 -10.46 -3.64 -2.92
N LEU A 293 -10.28 -3.05 -1.74
CA LEU A 293 -11.36 -2.38 -1.01
C LEU A 293 -11.61 -0.98 -1.56
N GLY A 294 -12.83 -0.77 -2.06
CA GLY A 294 -13.38 0.55 -2.41
C GLY A 294 -12.42 1.42 -3.22
N PHE A 295 -12.30 2.69 -2.83
CA PHE A 295 -11.47 3.66 -3.51
C PHE A 295 -10.05 3.79 -2.91
N ILE A 296 -9.68 2.90 -2.00
CA ILE A 296 -8.38 2.92 -1.32
C ILE A 296 -7.28 2.42 -2.25
N GLY A 297 -6.11 3.06 -2.20
CA GLY A 297 -4.90 2.60 -2.87
C GLY A 297 -5.05 2.57 -4.40
N LYS A 298 -5.82 3.50 -4.97
CA LYS A 298 -5.95 3.65 -6.42
C LYS A 298 -4.99 4.72 -6.89
N MET A 299 -4.05 4.32 -7.74
CA MET A 299 -3.07 5.21 -8.34
C MET A 299 -3.47 5.57 -9.77
N PHE A 300 -3.28 6.84 -10.09
CA PHE A 300 -3.55 7.45 -11.39
C PHE A 300 -2.34 8.25 -11.85
N GLN A 301 -2.19 8.43 -13.16
CA GLN A 301 -1.31 9.46 -13.71
C GLN A 301 -1.93 10.83 -13.38
N ALA A 302 -1.13 11.77 -12.90
CA ALA A 302 -1.65 13.08 -12.51
C ALA A 302 -2.37 13.81 -13.67
N PRO A 303 -1.87 13.79 -14.94
CA PRO A 303 -2.60 14.40 -16.06
C PRO A 303 -3.99 13.81 -16.31
N ASP A 304 -4.21 12.54 -15.99
CA ASP A 304 -5.49 11.86 -16.21
C ASP A 304 -6.57 12.21 -15.18
N LEU A 305 -6.18 12.86 -14.06
CA LEU A 305 -7.14 13.25 -13.04
C LEU A 305 -8.20 14.20 -13.57
N ASN A 306 -7.89 15.10 -14.51
CA ASN A 306 -8.89 16.02 -15.06
C ASN A 306 -10.03 15.26 -15.75
N LEU A 307 -9.70 14.25 -16.55
CA LEU A 307 -10.70 13.40 -17.19
C LEU A 307 -11.55 12.64 -16.15
N ILE A 308 -10.92 12.16 -15.09
CA ILE A 308 -11.61 11.44 -14.01
C ILE A 308 -12.55 12.38 -13.26
N VAL A 309 -12.07 13.57 -12.88
CA VAL A 309 -12.82 14.61 -12.18
C VAL A 309 -14.02 15.07 -13.00
N GLU A 310 -13.84 15.32 -14.31
CA GLU A 310 -14.93 15.68 -15.21
C GLU A 310 -16.00 14.57 -15.26
N PHE A 311 -15.58 13.31 -15.40
CA PHE A 311 -16.51 12.17 -15.38
C PHE A 311 -17.27 12.07 -14.06
N ILE A 312 -16.60 12.33 -12.92
CA ILE A 312 -17.25 12.39 -11.61
C ILE A 312 -18.28 13.52 -11.58
N PHE A 313 -17.95 14.72 -12.05
CA PHE A 313 -18.88 15.86 -12.08
C PHE A 313 -20.09 15.64 -12.99
N MET A 314 -19.97 14.86 -14.06
CA MET A 314 -21.13 14.49 -14.88
C MET A 314 -22.17 13.69 -14.08
N PHE A 315 -21.74 12.86 -13.12
CA PHE A 315 -22.58 11.85 -12.48
C PHE A 315 -22.53 11.84 -10.94
N TYR A 316 -22.03 12.92 -10.32
CA TYR A 316 -21.77 12.97 -8.87
C TYR A 316 -23.02 12.76 -8.01
N LYS A 317 -24.20 13.11 -8.52
CA LYS A 317 -25.51 12.88 -7.88
C LYS A 317 -26.02 11.44 -8.09
N GLU A 318 -25.61 10.79 -9.17
CA GLU A 318 -26.25 9.58 -9.67
C GLU A 318 -25.69 8.31 -9.05
N LYS A 319 -24.37 8.20 -8.86
CA LYS A 319 -23.73 6.96 -8.37
C LYS A 319 -22.62 7.24 -7.36
N PRO A 320 -22.31 6.30 -6.45
CA PRO A 320 -21.12 6.39 -5.61
C PRO A 320 -19.84 6.26 -6.44
N ILE A 321 -18.73 6.78 -5.91
CA ILE A 321 -17.46 6.91 -6.64
C ILE A 321 -16.91 5.58 -7.18
N ASP A 322 -16.96 4.50 -6.39
CA ASP A 322 -16.44 3.19 -6.80
C ASP A 322 -17.12 2.71 -8.08
N TRP A 323 -18.42 3.00 -8.19
CA TRP A 323 -19.19 2.65 -9.36
C TRP A 323 -18.84 3.56 -10.53
N LEU A 324 -18.69 4.86 -10.31
CA LEU A 324 -18.27 5.79 -11.36
C LEU A 324 -16.92 5.39 -11.98
N LEU A 325 -15.96 4.95 -11.16
CA LEU A 325 -14.69 4.42 -11.65
C LEU A 325 -14.84 3.13 -12.45
N ASP A 326 -15.73 2.21 -12.06
CA ASP A 326 -15.98 1.04 -12.90
C ASP A 326 -16.68 1.41 -14.22
N HIS A 327 -17.58 2.41 -14.19
CA HIS A 327 -18.28 2.90 -15.37
C HIS A 327 -17.35 3.63 -16.33
N ILE A 328 -16.34 4.36 -15.85
CA ILE A 328 -15.36 5.00 -16.75
C ILE A 328 -14.61 3.95 -17.58
N LEU A 329 -14.24 2.82 -16.96
CA LEU A 329 -13.60 1.71 -17.65
C LEU A 329 -14.59 1.02 -18.60
N TRP A 330 -15.82 0.81 -18.17
CA TRP A 330 -16.86 0.23 -19.02
C TRP A 330 -17.05 1.05 -20.31
N VAL A 331 -17.19 2.37 -20.19
CA VAL A 331 -17.37 3.27 -21.34
C VAL A 331 -16.15 3.27 -22.27
N LYS A 332 -14.94 3.16 -21.72
CA LYS A 332 -13.71 3.21 -22.53
C LYS A 332 -13.43 1.93 -23.30
N VAL A 333 -13.72 0.75 -22.74
CA VAL A 333 -13.22 -0.51 -23.33
C VAL A 333 -14.24 -1.64 -23.49
N CYS A 334 -15.44 -1.53 -22.90
CA CYS A 334 -16.43 -2.60 -23.04
C CYS A 334 -17.24 -2.44 -24.32
N ASN A 335 -17.29 -3.50 -25.13
CA ASN A 335 -18.17 -3.59 -26.28
C ASN A 335 -19.52 -4.20 -25.84
N PRO A 336 -20.65 -3.48 -25.97
CA PRO A 336 -21.98 -3.99 -25.59
C PRO A 336 -22.44 -5.24 -26.35
N GLU A 337 -21.88 -5.51 -27.53
CA GLU A 337 -22.20 -6.68 -28.36
C GLU A 337 -21.46 -7.95 -27.91
N LYS A 338 -20.52 -7.84 -26.95
CA LYS A 338 -19.73 -8.95 -26.44
C LYS A 338 -20.14 -9.35 -25.03
N ASP A 339 -19.69 -10.53 -24.62
CA ASP A 339 -20.00 -11.07 -23.31
C ASP A 339 -19.34 -10.31 -22.15
N ALA A 340 -19.88 -10.50 -20.95
CA ALA A 340 -19.36 -9.88 -19.73
C ALA A 340 -17.89 -10.27 -19.47
N LYS A 341 -17.49 -11.50 -19.82
CA LYS A 341 -16.09 -11.96 -19.66
C LYS A 341 -15.13 -11.20 -20.56
N HIS A 342 -15.55 -10.79 -21.75
CA HIS A 342 -14.75 -9.93 -22.61
C HIS A 342 -14.58 -8.54 -21.98
N CYS A 343 -15.68 -7.93 -21.54
CA CYS A 343 -15.65 -6.62 -20.85
C CYS A 343 -14.74 -6.65 -19.62
N GLU A 344 -14.85 -7.65 -18.74
CA GLU A 344 -14.00 -7.75 -17.55
C GLU A 344 -12.52 -7.95 -17.90
N ARG A 345 -12.19 -8.70 -18.96
CA ARG A 345 -10.80 -8.80 -19.45
C ARG A 345 -10.27 -7.47 -19.97
N GLN A 346 -11.08 -6.73 -20.72
CA GLN A 346 -10.71 -5.41 -21.22
C GLN A 346 -10.50 -4.43 -20.06
N LYS A 347 -11.44 -4.35 -19.11
CA LYS A 347 -11.29 -3.54 -17.90
C LYS A 347 -10.03 -3.88 -17.13
N SER A 348 -9.71 -5.17 -16.99
CA SER A 348 -8.51 -5.63 -16.26
C SER A 348 -7.19 -5.22 -16.93
N SER A 349 -7.19 -4.91 -18.23
CA SER A 349 -6.00 -4.36 -18.90
C SER A 349 -5.72 -2.90 -18.55
N LEU A 350 -6.78 -2.09 -18.36
CA LEU A 350 -6.66 -0.69 -17.92
C LEU A 350 -6.59 -0.56 -16.39
N ARG A 351 -7.17 -1.50 -15.65
CA ARG A 351 -7.20 -1.56 -14.18
C ARG A 351 -6.32 -2.71 -13.71
N VAL A 352 -5.02 -2.42 -13.60
CA VAL A 352 -4.01 -3.42 -13.26
C VAL A 352 -3.86 -3.48 -11.74
N ARG A 353 -4.05 -4.68 -11.18
CA ARG A 353 -3.97 -4.90 -9.74
C ARG A 353 -2.59 -5.43 -9.33
N PHE A 354 -2.02 -4.80 -8.31
CA PHE A 354 -0.85 -5.32 -7.60
C PHE A 354 -1.27 -6.33 -6.53
N ARG A 355 -0.52 -7.42 -6.40
CA ARG A 355 -0.69 -8.40 -5.33
C ARG A 355 0.66 -8.70 -4.68
N PRO A 356 0.73 -8.80 -3.34
CA PRO A 356 -0.37 -8.66 -2.37
C PRO A 356 -0.80 -7.21 -2.12
N SER A 357 -1.99 -6.97 -1.57
CA SER A 357 -2.47 -5.63 -1.22
C SER A 357 -1.52 -4.95 -0.23
N LEU A 358 -1.30 -3.65 -0.42
CA LEU A 358 -0.39 -2.82 0.38
C LEU A 358 -1.11 -2.06 1.50
N PHE A 359 -2.42 -1.92 1.42
CA PHE A 359 -3.24 -1.18 2.38
C PHE A 359 -4.36 -2.05 2.94
N GLN A 360 -4.62 -1.91 4.24
CA GLN A 360 -5.74 -2.54 4.93
C GLN A 360 -6.59 -1.49 5.61
N HIS A 361 -7.90 -1.52 5.37
CA HIS A 361 -8.85 -0.68 6.08
C HIS A 361 -9.03 -1.18 7.53
N VAL A 362 -8.90 -0.29 8.51
CA VAL A 362 -8.99 -0.60 9.95
C VAL A 362 -10.10 0.15 10.68
N GLY A 363 -10.79 1.08 10.00
CA GLY A 363 -11.89 1.84 10.59
C GLY A 363 -13.10 0.98 10.96
N LEU A 364 -13.37 0.79 12.25
CA LEU A 364 -14.56 0.04 12.69
C LEU A 364 -15.85 0.86 12.50
N HIS A 365 -15.76 2.18 12.71
CA HIS A 365 -16.88 3.11 12.64
C HIS A 365 -16.76 3.96 11.38
N SER A 366 -17.71 3.79 10.46
CA SER A 366 -17.73 4.53 9.21
C SER A 366 -18.16 5.99 9.44
N SER A 367 -17.79 6.88 8.51
CA SER A 367 -18.26 8.28 8.49
C SER A 367 -19.77 8.40 8.25
N LEU A 368 -20.40 7.43 7.58
CA LEU A 368 -21.84 7.28 7.56
C LEU A 368 -22.33 6.77 8.93
N ALA A 369 -23.13 7.59 9.62
CA ALA A 369 -23.59 7.33 10.98
C ALA A 369 -24.31 5.98 11.11
N GLY A 370 -23.93 5.20 12.12
CA GLY A 370 -24.52 3.89 12.42
C GLY A 370 -23.96 2.71 11.62
N LYS A 371 -23.11 2.95 10.62
CA LYS A 371 -22.48 1.86 9.84
C LYS A 371 -21.20 1.37 10.53
N ILE A 372 -21.20 0.09 10.90
CA ILE A 372 -20.01 -0.64 11.38
C ILE A 372 -19.36 -1.33 10.19
N GLN A 373 -18.07 -1.10 9.98
CA GLN A 373 -17.31 -1.61 8.86
C GLN A 373 -16.27 -2.63 9.36
N LYS A 374 -16.41 -3.89 8.92
CA LYS A 374 -15.50 -5.00 9.28
C LYS A 374 -14.79 -5.59 8.06
N LEU A 375 -14.68 -4.83 6.96
CA LEU A 375 -14.09 -5.34 5.73
C LEU A 375 -12.58 -5.55 5.91
N THR A 376 -12.14 -6.76 5.59
CA THR A 376 -10.73 -7.14 5.47
C THR A 376 -10.40 -7.41 4.01
N ASP A 377 -9.24 -6.92 3.56
CA ASP A 377 -8.80 -7.15 2.19
C ASP A 377 -8.23 -8.58 2.09
N LYS A 378 -8.75 -9.37 1.16
CA LYS A 378 -8.38 -10.80 1.04
C LYS A 378 -6.94 -11.00 0.60
N ASP A 379 -6.41 -10.07 -0.20
CA ASP A 379 -5.06 -10.11 -0.75
C ASP A 379 -4.07 -9.36 0.18
N PHE A 380 -4.55 -8.72 1.25
CA PHE A 380 -3.69 -8.21 2.31
C PHE A 380 -3.20 -9.37 3.17
N LEU A 381 -2.05 -9.94 2.78
CA LEU A 381 -1.36 -10.95 3.58
C LEU A 381 -1.33 -10.51 5.04
N LYS A 382 -2.04 -11.26 5.90
CA LYS A 382 -1.97 -11.10 7.34
C LYS A 382 -0.50 -11.17 7.77
N PRO A 383 -0.11 -10.47 8.85
CA PRO A 383 1.24 -10.62 9.40
C PRO A 383 1.55 -12.11 9.53
N LEU A 384 2.74 -12.54 9.10
CA LEU A 384 3.14 -13.94 9.20
C LEU A 384 2.91 -14.40 10.64
N LEU A 385 2.04 -15.40 10.82
CA LEU A 385 1.76 -15.95 12.14
C LEU A 385 2.99 -16.68 12.69
N HIS A 386 3.93 -17.06 11.82
CA HIS A 386 5.22 -17.66 12.12
C HIS A 386 6.38 -16.66 11.95
N LYS A 387 7.58 -17.03 12.41
CA LYS A 387 8.82 -16.28 12.18
C LYS A 387 9.69 -17.09 11.22
N ILE A 388 10.17 -16.48 10.13
CA ILE A 388 11.08 -17.13 9.18
C ILE A 388 12.43 -17.37 9.87
N HIS A 389 12.95 -18.59 9.77
CA HIS A 389 14.22 -19.00 10.36
C HIS A 389 14.82 -20.17 9.56
N VAL A 390 16.08 -20.52 9.86
CA VAL A 390 16.78 -21.66 9.25
C VAL A 390 17.35 -22.50 10.38
N ASN A 391 16.89 -23.75 10.50
CA ASN A 391 17.38 -24.71 11.49
C ASN A 391 18.34 -25.74 10.88
N PRO A 392 19.18 -26.40 11.69
CA PRO A 392 19.90 -27.59 11.27
C PRO A 392 18.95 -28.70 10.77
N PRO A 393 19.37 -29.60 9.88
CA PRO A 393 18.54 -30.73 9.46
C PRO A 393 18.15 -31.65 10.64
N ALA A 394 16.86 -31.90 10.81
CA ALA A 394 16.33 -32.79 11.85
C ALA A 394 15.06 -33.51 11.40
N GLU A 395 14.88 -34.72 11.92
CA GLU A 395 13.63 -35.45 11.95
C GLU A 395 12.78 -34.93 13.11
N VAL A 396 11.63 -34.34 12.81
CA VAL A 396 10.70 -33.83 13.82
C VAL A 396 9.55 -34.80 14.04
N SER A 397 9.13 -34.97 15.29
CA SER A 397 8.03 -35.87 15.66
C SER A 397 7.29 -35.35 16.89
N THR A 398 6.02 -35.71 17.02
CA THR A 398 5.18 -35.25 18.14
C THR A 398 4.06 -36.25 18.42
N THR A 399 3.63 -36.37 19.68
CA THR A 399 2.43 -37.12 20.07
C THR A 399 1.15 -36.30 20.00
N LEU A 400 1.29 -34.97 19.99
CA LEU A 400 0.18 -34.03 19.90
C LEU A 400 -0.56 -34.16 18.55
N LYS A 401 -1.90 -34.17 18.58
CA LYS A 401 -2.69 -34.27 17.34
C LYS A 401 -2.77 -32.91 16.63
N VAL A 402 -2.27 -32.88 15.41
CA VAL A 402 -2.24 -31.70 14.53
C VAL A 402 -3.66 -31.25 14.18
N TYR A 403 -3.87 -29.93 14.20
CA TYR A 403 -5.10 -29.27 13.77
C TYR A 403 -4.92 -28.58 12.42
N GLN A 404 -5.91 -28.72 11.53
CA GLN A 404 -6.01 -28.04 10.21
C GLN A 404 -4.77 -28.08 9.29
N GLY A 405 -3.85 -29.02 9.49
CA GLY A 405 -2.66 -29.16 8.64
C GLY A 405 -1.50 -28.20 8.95
N HIS A 406 -1.52 -27.57 10.13
CA HIS A 406 -0.43 -26.78 10.71
C HIS A 406 0.58 -27.70 11.40
N THR A 407 1.45 -28.33 10.60
CA THR A 407 2.33 -29.41 11.06
C THR A 407 3.65 -28.91 11.68
N LEU A 408 4.30 -29.80 12.43
CA LEU A 408 5.55 -29.49 13.11
C LEU A 408 6.70 -29.30 12.10
N GLU A 409 6.69 -30.07 11.01
CA GLU A 409 7.67 -30.01 9.94
C GLU A 409 7.69 -28.63 9.29
N LYS A 410 6.51 -28.08 8.96
CA LYS A 410 6.40 -26.73 8.39
C LYS A 410 6.88 -25.64 9.35
N THR A 411 6.70 -25.87 10.65
CA THR A 411 7.19 -24.94 11.69
C THR A 411 8.70 -24.95 11.75
N TYR A 412 9.30 -26.14 11.75
CA TYR A 412 10.75 -26.30 11.81
C TYR A 412 11.48 -25.76 10.58
N MET A 413 10.82 -25.80 9.41
CA MET A 413 11.31 -25.23 8.16
C MET A 413 11.05 -23.72 8.02
N GLY A 414 10.33 -23.11 8.98
CA GLY A 414 9.96 -21.69 8.93
C GLY A 414 8.92 -21.34 7.87
N GLU A 415 8.14 -22.31 7.38
CA GLU A 415 7.09 -22.16 6.36
C GLU A 415 5.70 -21.83 6.97
N ASP A 416 5.43 -22.34 8.17
CA ASP A 416 4.15 -22.16 8.89
C ASP A 416 4.36 -22.21 10.42
N PHE A 417 3.29 -22.27 11.21
CA PHE A 417 3.31 -22.59 12.64
C PHE A 417 2.68 -23.96 12.91
N PHE A 418 2.91 -24.49 14.11
CA PHE A 418 2.38 -25.78 14.55
C PHE A 418 1.18 -25.50 15.42
N TRP A 419 0.06 -26.14 15.12
CA TRP A 419 -1.16 -26.02 15.90
C TRP A 419 -1.68 -27.41 16.23
N ALA A 420 -1.79 -27.68 17.51
CA ALA A 420 -2.29 -28.96 18.01
C ALA A 420 -3.42 -28.77 18.99
N ILE A 421 -4.28 -29.78 19.05
CA ILE A 421 -5.32 -29.85 20.07
C ILE A 421 -4.70 -29.95 21.47
N THR A 422 -5.54 -29.80 22.49
CA THR A 422 -5.18 -29.79 23.92
C THR A 422 -4.10 -30.82 24.30
N PRO A 423 -2.89 -30.36 24.70
CA PRO A 423 -1.84 -31.21 25.26
C PRO A 423 -2.25 -31.93 26.55
N THR A 424 -1.78 -33.16 26.70
CA THR A 424 -1.90 -33.97 27.92
C THR A 424 -0.54 -34.21 28.56
N ALA A 425 -0.51 -34.46 29.87
CA ALA A 425 0.73 -34.75 30.58
C ALA A 425 1.45 -35.96 29.96
N GLY A 426 2.73 -35.78 29.63
CA GLY A 426 3.55 -36.77 28.93
C GLY A 426 3.58 -36.63 27.41
N ASP A 427 2.77 -35.74 26.81
CA ASP A 427 2.92 -35.40 25.40
C ASP A 427 4.29 -34.75 25.13
N TYR A 428 4.83 -35.00 23.94
CA TYR A 428 6.13 -34.45 23.55
C TYR A 428 6.21 -33.94 22.12
N ILE A 429 7.15 -33.03 21.90
CA ILE A 429 7.66 -32.58 20.61
C ILE A 429 9.15 -32.89 20.57
N LEU A 430 9.62 -33.67 19.60
CA LEU A 430 11.00 -34.13 19.50
C LEU A 430 11.63 -33.62 18.19
N PHE A 431 12.76 -32.94 18.32
CA PHE A 431 13.64 -32.52 17.24
C PHE A 431 14.89 -33.38 17.29
N LYS A 432 15.01 -34.38 16.42
CA LYS A 432 16.15 -35.30 16.37
C LYS A 432 17.04 -34.95 15.19
N PHE A 433 18.23 -34.43 15.48
CA PHE A 433 19.14 -33.97 14.43
C PHE A 433 19.70 -35.14 13.61
N ASP A 434 19.85 -34.92 12.31
CA ASP A 434 20.38 -35.95 11.40
C ASP A 434 21.83 -36.35 11.75
N ARG A 435 22.57 -35.41 12.34
CA ARG A 435 23.93 -35.58 12.87
C ARG A 435 24.05 -34.79 14.19
N PRO A 436 24.95 -35.16 15.12
CA PRO A 436 25.19 -34.36 16.32
C PRO A 436 25.58 -32.92 15.96
N VAL A 437 24.91 -31.93 16.56
CA VAL A 437 25.11 -30.49 16.27
C VAL A 437 25.54 -29.76 17.54
N SER A 438 26.55 -28.91 17.45
CA SER A 438 26.86 -27.95 18.52
C SER A 438 25.90 -26.77 18.46
N ILE A 439 25.05 -26.63 19.46
CA ILE A 439 24.03 -25.57 19.56
C ILE A 439 24.50 -24.53 20.57
N GLU A 440 24.42 -23.25 20.21
CA GLU A 440 24.74 -22.12 21.09
C GLU A 440 23.52 -21.72 21.92
N ARG A 441 22.35 -21.65 21.26
CA ARG A 441 21.09 -21.18 21.83
C ARG A 441 19.91 -21.90 21.20
N TYR A 442 18.89 -22.15 22.00
CA TYR A 442 17.55 -22.48 21.51
C TYR A 442 16.54 -21.38 21.86
N LEU A 443 15.54 -21.21 21.00
CA LEU A 443 14.39 -20.36 21.25
C LEU A 443 13.12 -21.03 20.70
N PHE A 444 12.15 -21.24 21.59
CA PHE A 444 10.81 -21.71 21.27
C PHE A 444 9.80 -20.64 21.65
N ARG A 445 8.93 -20.27 20.70
CA ARG A 445 7.86 -19.28 20.95
C ARG A 445 6.51 -19.91 20.71
N SER A 446 5.60 -19.69 21.64
CA SER A 446 4.25 -20.23 21.64
C SER A 446 3.20 -19.12 21.59
N GLY A 447 2.05 -19.44 20.97
CA GLY A 447 0.95 -18.52 20.73
C GLY A 447 1.13 -17.64 19.49
N ASN A 448 0.01 -17.08 19.02
CA ASN A 448 0.01 -16.11 17.91
C ASN A 448 -1.02 -14.98 18.16
N GLN A 449 -1.10 -14.01 17.25
CA GLN A 449 -1.96 -12.84 17.40
C GLN A 449 -3.45 -13.15 17.19
N GLU A 450 -3.78 -14.23 16.47
CA GLU A 450 -5.16 -14.63 16.18
C GLU A 450 -5.76 -15.47 17.32
N HIS A 451 -4.92 -16.25 18.00
CA HIS A 451 -5.26 -17.15 19.07
C HIS A 451 -4.30 -16.93 20.26
N PRO A 452 -4.43 -15.79 20.97
CA PRO A 452 -3.50 -15.42 22.05
C PRO A 452 -3.60 -16.33 23.28
N GLY A 453 -4.69 -17.10 23.40
CA GLY A 453 -4.90 -18.08 24.47
C GLY A 453 -4.30 -19.47 24.18
N ASP A 454 -4.01 -19.79 22.92
CA ASP A 454 -3.48 -21.10 22.54
C ASP A 454 -1.97 -21.12 22.75
N LYS A 455 -1.54 -21.47 23.96
CA LYS A 455 -0.14 -21.43 24.38
C LYS A 455 0.28 -22.74 25.03
N ILE A 456 1.55 -23.06 24.83
CA ILE A 456 2.28 -24.13 25.50
C ILE A 456 2.71 -23.58 26.85
N GLU A 457 2.13 -24.14 27.90
CA GLU A 457 2.46 -23.87 29.29
C GLU A 457 2.93 -25.16 29.97
N ASN A 458 3.59 -25.06 31.12
CA ASN A 458 4.03 -26.20 31.93
C ASN A 458 4.80 -27.27 31.11
N THR A 459 5.69 -26.82 30.23
CA THR A 459 6.48 -27.68 29.34
C THR A 459 7.96 -27.42 29.57
N THR A 460 8.76 -28.48 29.69
CA THR A 460 10.22 -28.41 29.82
C THR A 460 10.89 -28.60 28.47
N VAL A 461 12.00 -27.88 28.26
CA VAL A 461 12.97 -28.19 27.21
C VAL A 461 13.94 -29.21 27.78
N GLU A 462 14.32 -30.17 26.94
CA GLU A 462 15.06 -31.36 27.31
C GLU A 462 16.15 -31.62 26.27
N ILE A 463 17.41 -31.76 26.70
CA ILE A 463 18.55 -31.95 25.79
C ILE A 463 19.09 -33.36 25.92
N LEU A 464 19.29 -34.01 24.77
CA LEU A 464 20.02 -35.26 24.65
C LEU A 464 21.44 -34.99 24.08
N PRO A 465 22.49 -34.97 24.93
CA PRO A 465 23.86 -34.83 24.45
C PRO A 465 24.34 -36.10 23.74
N PHE A 466 25.31 -35.94 22.84
CA PHE A 466 26.00 -37.06 22.21
C PHE A 466 26.90 -37.76 23.23
N SER A 467 26.78 -39.08 23.30
CA SER A 467 27.67 -39.92 24.09
C SER A 467 28.04 -41.17 23.31
N ASP A 468 29.34 -41.44 23.25
CA ASP A 468 29.95 -42.55 22.50
C ASP A 468 29.44 -43.92 23.00
N HIS A 469 28.95 -43.98 24.24
CA HIS A 469 28.41 -45.21 24.84
C HIS A 469 27.03 -45.60 24.29
N PHE A 470 26.17 -44.63 23.98
CA PHE A 470 24.81 -44.86 23.47
C PHE A 470 24.79 -45.18 21.97
N TYR A 471 25.78 -44.67 21.21
CA TYR A 471 25.89 -44.93 19.77
C TYR A 471 26.23 -46.40 19.45
N ARG A 472 26.96 -47.09 20.34
CA ARG A 472 27.29 -48.53 20.18
C ARG A 472 26.10 -49.45 20.48
N ILE A 473 25.14 -49.03 21.31
CA ILE A 473 23.96 -49.83 21.69
C ILE A 473 22.83 -49.71 20.63
N GLY A 474 22.70 -48.56 19.97
CA GLY A 474 21.65 -48.28 18.97
C GLY A 474 21.68 -49.15 17.69
N LYS A 475 22.74 -49.95 17.47
CA LYS A 475 22.79 -50.91 16.35
C LYS A 475 22.07 -52.24 16.65
N GLN A 476 21.68 -52.55 17.89
CA GLN A 476 21.12 -53.86 18.25
C GLN A 476 19.67 -53.86 18.76
N THR A 477 19.07 -52.72 19.10
CA THR A 477 17.68 -52.68 19.58
C THR A 477 16.95 -51.41 19.14
N LYS A 478 15.76 -51.57 18.54
CA LYS A 478 14.85 -50.49 18.06
C LYS A 478 14.20 -49.66 19.17
N ALA A 479 14.65 -49.76 20.41
CA ALA A 479 14.10 -49.03 21.55
C ALA A 479 15.25 -48.49 22.41
N LEU A 480 15.73 -47.29 22.06
CA LEU A 480 16.56 -46.48 22.95
C LEU A 480 15.65 -45.89 24.02
N SER A 481 15.75 -46.37 25.26
CA SER A 481 15.19 -45.68 26.41
C SER A 481 15.94 -44.35 26.59
N LEU A 482 15.30 -43.25 26.18
CA LEU A 482 15.74 -41.87 26.41
C LEU A 482 15.72 -41.53 27.92
N HIS A 483 16.67 -42.07 28.69
CA HIS A 483 16.74 -41.89 30.15
C HIS A 483 17.82 -40.91 30.63
N CYS A 484 18.58 -40.29 29.73
CA CYS A 484 19.56 -39.26 30.07
C CYS A 484 19.20 -37.97 29.36
N ILE A 485 18.15 -37.34 29.85
CA ILE A 485 17.67 -36.05 29.37
C ILE A 485 17.85 -35.05 30.51
N PHE A 486 18.59 -33.98 30.23
CA PHE A 486 18.77 -32.87 31.15
C PHE A 486 17.77 -31.78 30.80
N SER A 487 17.07 -31.21 31.80
CA SER A 487 16.05 -30.18 31.62
C SER A 487 16.66 -28.79 31.79
N PRO A 488 17.11 -28.08 30.74
CA PRO A 488 17.83 -26.82 30.89
C PRO A 488 16.91 -25.60 30.84
N GLY A 489 15.59 -25.76 30.66
CA GLY A 489 14.67 -24.63 30.69
C GLY A 489 13.19 -25.02 30.69
N GLN A 490 12.34 -24.06 31.06
CA GLN A 490 10.88 -24.17 31.06
C GLN A 490 10.28 -23.04 30.23
N PHE A 491 9.06 -23.24 29.74
CA PHE A 491 8.29 -22.17 29.12
C PHE A 491 7.83 -21.16 30.18
N GLU A 492 8.26 -19.90 30.04
CA GLU A 492 7.75 -18.78 30.80
C GLU A 492 6.96 -17.85 29.88
N LYS A 493 5.67 -17.63 30.19
CA LYS A 493 4.75 -16.78 29.40
C LYS A 493 4.70 -17.14 27.89
N GLY A 494 4.85 -18.42 27.56
CA GLY A 494 4.83 -18.92 26.18
C GLY A 494 6.15 -18.79 25.44
N VAL A 495 7.27 -18.54 26.12
CA VAL A 495 8.62 -18.53 25.50
C VAL A 495 9.55 -19.41 26.32
N ALA A 496 10.34 -20.24 25.64
CA ALA A 496 11.48 -20.93 26.22
C ALA A 496 12.74 -20.56 25.44
N GLU A 497 13.65 -19.80 26.06
CA GLU A 497 14.90 -19.34 25.45
C GLU A 497 16.04 -19.53 26.45
N ALA A 498 17.11 -20.21 26.04
CA ALA A 498 18.32 -20.31 26.85
C ALA A 498 19.56 -20.57 25.97
N ALA A 499 20.73 -20.19 26.49
CA ALA A 499 22.01 -20.65 25.97
C ALA A 499 22.23 -22.12 26.37
N VAL A 500 22.78 -22.91 25.47
CA VAL A 500 23.12 -24.31 25.74
C VAL A 500 24.51 -24.35 26.34
N ASP A 501 24.63 -24.92 27.54
CA ASP A 501 25.94 -25.10 28.19
C ASP A 501 26.84 -25.99 27.30
N PRO A 502 28.09 -25.59 27.02
CA PRO A 502 29.04 -26.38 26.25
C PRO A 502 29.17 -27.84 26.69
N ILE A 503 28.92 -28.17 27.96
CA ILE A 503 28.97 -29.55 28.48
C ILE A 503 27.95 -30.49 27.82
N PHE A 504 26.84 -29.96 27.28
CA PHE A 504 25.81 -30.73 26.60
C PHE A 504 26.04 -30.84 25.09
N ASN A 505 27.06 -30.18 24.56
CA ASN A 505 27.42 -30.26 23.15
C ASN A 505 28.40 -31.43 22.88
N PRO A 506 28.29 -32.08 21.71
CA PRO A 506 27.29 -31.86 20.66
C PRO A 506 25.94 -32.51 20.98
N VAL A 507 24.83 -31.90 20.55
CA VAL A 507 23.45 -32.33 20.84
C VAL A 507 22.92 -33.28 19.76
N VAL A 508 22.27 -34.37 20.17
CA VAL A 508 21.61 -35.35 19.28
C VAL A 508 20.13 -35.04 19.10
N ALA A 509 19.46 -34.61 20.16
CA ALA A 509 18.04 -34.25 20.08
C ALA A 509 17.66 -33.20 21.12
N LEU A 510 16.64 -32.41 20.78
CA LEU A 510 15.90 -31.56 21.71
C LEU A 510 14.48 -32.09 21.83
N ARG A 511 13.96 -32.17 23.06
CA ARG A 511 12.57 -32.55 23.32
C ARG A 511 11.87 -31.47 24.12
N LEU A 512 10.61 -31.23 23.81
CA LEU A 512 9.68 -30.49 24.65
C LEU A 512 8.76 -31.50 25.30
N THR A 513 8.68 -31.53 26.62
CA THR A 513 7.84 -32.48 27.37
C THR A 513 6.80 -31.73 28.17
N VAL A 514 5.53 -32.06 27.95
CA VAL A 514 4.39 -31.47 28.65
C VAL A 514 4.28 -32.10 30.03
N LEU A 515 4.38 -31.29 31.09
CA LEU A 515 4.40 -31.78 32.47
C LEU A 515 3.00 -31.96 33.06
N GLN A 516 2.01 -31.21 32.58
CA GLN A 516 0.64 -31.19 33.10
C GLN A 516 -0.36 -31.07 31.96
N ASP A 517 -1.57 -31.56 32.19
CA ASP A 517 -2.69 -31.40 31.26
C ASP A 517 -2.95 -29.91 31.02
N SER A 518 -3.09 -29.54 29.74
CA SER A 518 -3.45 -28.19 29.36
C SER A 518 -4.98 -28.03 29.31
N ALA A 519 -5.49 -26.85 29.63
CA ALA A 519 -6.90 -26.50 29.39
C ALA A 519 -7.13 -25.86 28.01
N VAL A 520 -6.05 -25.55 27.29
CA VAL A 520 -6.04 -24.81 26.02
C VAL A 520 -5.28 -25.58 24.94
N TRP A 521 -5.54 -25.23 23.68
CA TRP A 521 -4.80 -25.77 22.54
C TRP A 521 -3.37 -25.22 22.50
N ALA A 522 -2.48 -25.89 21.78
CA ALA A 522 -1.07 -25.53 21.73
C ALA A 522 -0.68 -24.98 20.36
N ILE A 523 -0.10 -23.78 20.35
CA ILE A 523 0.55 -23.22 19.17
C ILE A 523 2.04 -23.10 19.41
N LEU A 524 2.86 -23.63 18.51
CA LEU A 524 4.30 -23.34 18.45
C LEU A 524 4.57 -22.52 17.18
N LYS A 525 4.95 -21.26 17.39
CA LYS A 525 5.10 -20.22 16.38
C LYS A 525 6.51 -20.11 15.81
N ALA A 526 7.53 -20.43 16.61
CA ALA A 526 8.92 -20.38 16.18
C ALA A 526 9.77 -21.41 16.92
N THR A 527 10.73 -21.98 16.20
CA THR A 527 11.71 -22.96 16.66
C THR A 527 13.07 -22.51 16.13
N ASP A 528 13.86 -21.75 16.88
CA ASP A 528 15.18 -21.29 16.43
C ASP A 528 16.25 -22.10 17.19
N CYS A 529 16.98 -22.98 16.51
CA CYS A 529 18.15 -23.69 17.04
C CYS A 529 19.41 -23.14 16.37
N VAL A 530 20.17 -22.29 17.06
CA VAL A 530 21.33 -21.60 16.48
C VAL A 530 22.58 -22.49 16.61
N PRO A 531 23.17 -22.97 15.50
CA PRO A 531 24.42 -23.72 15.55
C PRO A 531 25.61 -22.80 15.89
N CYS A 532 26.61 -23.33 16.59
CA CYS A 532 27.85 -22.59 16.86
C CYS A 532 28.61 -22.29 15.56
N SER A 533 28.97 -21.02 15.35
CA SER A 533 29.68 -20.56 14.15
C SER A 533 31.18 -20.96 14.13
N ASP A 534 31.76 -21.23 15.31
CA ASP A 534 33.21 -21.38 15.53
C ASP A 534 33.59 -22.63 16.37
N CYS A 535 32.84 -23.73 16.26
CA CYS A 535 33.15 -25.00 16.96
C CYS A 535 33.66 -26.11 16.03
#